data_AF-A0AA44A5H9-F1
#
_entry.id   AF-A0AA44A5H9-F1
#
_cell.length_a   1.000
_cell.length_b   1.000
_cell.length_c   1.000
_cell.angle_alpha   90.00
_cell.angle_beta   90.00
_cell.angle_gamma   90.00
#
_symmetry.space_group_name_H-M   'P 1'
#
loop_
_entity.id
_entity.type
_entity.pdbx_description
1 polymer ?
#
loop_
_entity_poly.entity_id
_entity_poly.type
_entity_poly.pdbx_seq_one_letter_code
_entity_poly.pdbx_strand_id
1 'polypeptide(L)'
;LTWDPPMVMFAANQSVLGDHERKDTVKNAEETGWFVWNMATYDLREAVNLSSKALPPEEDEFEYAGVTKEACIEAPGYRVKESPVHFECEYVQTICIPTGDPVSTVDIVIGRVAQVHIDDKVILDNGKLDIKSIKPIARLGYYDYTVVNEIFEMKAPSASKEELAGLEGRNFD
;
A
#
# COMPACT_ATOMS: atom_id res chain seq x y z
N LEU A 1 1.89 -7.67 11.94
CA LEU A 1 3.03 -6.97 11.31
C LEU A 1 3.72 -6.21 12.44
N THR A 2 5.03 -6.37 12.58
CA THR A 2 5.84 -5.72 13.65
C THR A 2 6.35 -4.37 13.15
N TRP A 3 6.77 -3.49 14.05
CA TRP A 3 7.46 -2.25 13.71
C TRP A 3 8.97 -2.45 13.51
N ASP A 4 9.50 -3.60 13.96
CA ASP A 4 10.90 -4.00 13.77
C ASP A 4 11.00 -5.48 13.33
N PRO A 5 11.36 -5.77 12.06
CA PRO A 5 11.38 -4.82 10.95
C PRO A 5 9.94 -4.45 10.53
N PRO A 6 9.70 -3.24 10.00
CA PRO A 6 8.38 -2.85 9.52
C PRO A 6 7.96 -3.74 8.34
N MET A 7 6.75 -4.28 8.40
CA MET A 7 6.22 -5.20 7.39
C MET A 7 4.85 -4.71 6.89
N VAL A 8 4.58 -4.92 5.60
CA VAL A 8 3.27 -4.70 4.97
C VAL A 8 2.87 -5.91 4.14
N MET A 9 1.58 -6.04 3.85
CA MET A 9 1.07 -7.07 2.95
C MET A 9 -0.07 -6.54 2.09
N PHE A 10 -0.21 -7.08 0.88
CA PHE A 10 -1.40 -6.92 0.05
C PHE A 10 -1.90 -8.28 -0.40
N ALA A 11 -3.19 -8.36 -0.71
CA ALA A 11 -3.81 -9.54 -1.28
C ALA A 11 -4.27 -9.24 -2.71
N ALA A 12 -4.00 -10.15 -3.63
CA ALA A 12 -4.41 -10.05 -5.02
C ALA A 12 -5.15 -11.33 -5.43
N ASN A 13 -6.31 -11.15 -6.05
CA ASN A 13 -7.03 -12.26 -6.68
C ASN A 13 -6.40 -12.58 -8.03
N GLN A 14 -6.48 -13.85 -8.45
CA GLN A 14 -6.26 -14.21 -9.84
C GLN A 14 -7.36 -13.63 -10.74
N SER A 15 -7.04 -13.44 -12.03
CA SER A 15 -8.03 -12.95 -12.98
C SER A 15 -9.23 -13.88 -13.05
N VAL A 16 -10.43 -13.33 -12.83
CA VAL A 16 -11.71 -14.05 -12.99
C VAL A 16 -12.18 -14.01 -14.45
N LEU A 17 -11.58 -13.14 -15.26
CA LEU A 17 -11.91 -12.90 -16.67
C LEU A 17 -10.71 -13.36 -17.52
N GLY A 18 -10.49 -14.67 -17.64
CA GLY A 18 -9.39 -15.24 -18.44
C GLY A 18 -8.88 -16.58 -17.91
N ASP A 19 -7.65 -16.94 -18.28
CA ASP A 19 -6.99 -18.22 -17.98
C ASP A 19 -6.55 -18.40 -16.51
N HIS A 20 -7.24 -17.77 -15.55
CA HIS A 20 -6.88 -17.76 -14.13
C HIS A 20 -5.45 -17.23 -13.86
N GLU A 21 -4.98 -16.35 -14.73
CA GLU A 21 -3.65 -15.75 -14.64
C GLU A 21 -3.50 -14.89 -13.38
N ARG A 22 -2.33 -14.99 -12.74
CA ARG A 22 -1.94 -14.15 -11.61
C ARG A 22 -1.74 -12.72 -12.08
N LYS A 23 -2.11 -11.75 -11.23
CA LYS A 23 -1.88 -10.32 -11.48
C LYS A 23 -0.39 -10.04 -11.68
N ASP A 24 -0.07 -9.16 -12.62
CA ASP A 24 1.32 -8.80 -12.93
C ASP A 24 2.03 -8.19 -11.72
N THR A 25 1.33 -7.45 -10.86
CA THR A 25 1.89 -6.96 -9.59
C THR A 25 2.46 -8.07 -8.71
N VAL A 26 1.82 -9.26 -8.68
CA VAL A 26 2.30 -10.40 -7.89
C VAL A 26 3.53 -11.02 -8.56
N LYS A 27 3.47 -11.25 -9.87
CA LYS A 27 4.59 -11.77 -10.66
C LYS A 27 5.82 -10.86 -10.53
N ASN A 28 5.62 -9.56 -10.73
CA ASN A 28 6.68 -8.56 -10.63
C ASN A 28 7.29 -8.51 -9.22
N ALA A 29 6.49 -8.62 -8.16
CA ALA A 29 7.01 -8.66 -6.80
C ALA A 29 7.92 -9.88 -6.55
N GLU A 30 7.54 -11.05 -7.06
CA GLU A 30 8.31 -12.28 -6.93
C GLU A 30 9.58 -12.27 -7.79
N GLU A 31 9.48 -11.78 -9.02
CA GLU A 31 10.57 -11.78 -10.00
C GLU A 31 11.63 -10.72 -9.69
N THR A 32 11.18 -9.51 -9.34
CA THR A 32 12.10 -8.41 -9.01
C THR A 32 12.60 -8.47 -7.57
N GLY A 33 11.83 -9.11 -6.68
CA GLY A 33 12.04 -9.07 -5.24
C GLY A 33 11.52 -7.79 -4.58
N TRP A 34 10.72 -6.98 -5.27
CA TRP A 34 10.29 -5.67 -4.79
C TRP A 34 8.86 -5.30 -5.18
N PHE A 35 8.20 -4.52 -4.33
CA PHE A 35 7.01 -3.75 -4.72
C PHE A 35 7.00 -2.39 -4.02
N VAL A 36 6.21 -1.47 -4.55
CA VAL A 36 6.07 -0.11 -3.99
C VAL A 36 4.62 0.12 -3.60
N TRP A 37 4.41 0.43 -2.32
CA TRP A 37 3.11 0.87 -1.83
C TRP A 37 3.01 2.39 -1.90
N ASN A 38 1.91 2.89 -2.46
CA ASN A 38 1.63 4.31 -2.59
C ASN A 38 0.33 4.61 -1.83
N MET A 39 0.31 5.64 -0.99
CA MET A 39 -0.89 6.01 -0.26
C MET A 39 -1.97 6.54 -1.20
N ALA A 40 -3.13 5.87 -1.22
CA ALA A 40 -4.28 6.32 -1.98
C ALA A 40 -4.97 7.50 -1.28
N THR A 41 -5.03 8.65 -1.97
CA THR A 41 -5.66 9.88 -1.47
C THR A 41 -6.90 10.25 -2.28
N TYR A 42 -7.71 11.19 -1.76
CA TYR A 42 -8.90 11.66 -2.44
C TYR A 42 -8.60 12.34 -3.79
N ASP A 43 -7.47 13.04 -3.87
CA ASP A 43 -7.04 13.71 -5.10
C ASP A 43 -6.58 12.69 -6.17
N LEU A 44 -6.09 11.52 -5.73
CA LEU A 44 -5.69 10.40 -6.60
C LEU A 44 -6.80 9.39 -6.90
N ARG A 45 -8.02 9.56 -6.38
CA ARG A 45 -9.09 8.55 -6.46
C ARG A 45 -9.40 8.11 -7.90
N GLU A 46 -9.34 9.02 -8.86
CA GLU A 46 -9.63 8.71 -10.27
C GLU A 46 -8.50 7.85 -10.86
N ALA A 47 -7.24 8.19 -10.57
CA ALA A 47 -6.08 7.39 -10.97
C ALA A 47 -6.12 5.98 -10.34
N VAL A 48 -6.48 5.89 -9.05
CA VAL A 48 -6.69 4.61 -8.35
C VAL A 48 -7.79 3.78 -9.02
N ASN A 49 -8.88 4.41 -9.46
CA ASN A 49 -9.96 3.70 -10.15
C ASN A 49 -9.52 3.25 -11.55
N LEU A 50 -8.83 4.12 -12.30
CA LEU A 50 -8.33 3.82 -13.65
C LEU A 50 -7.32 2.68 -13.67
N SER A 51 -6.39 2.65 -12.71
CA SER A 51 -5.37 1.59 -12.62
C SER A 51 -5.92 0.21 -12.27
N SER A 52 -7.21 0.10 -11.90
CA SER A 52 -7.85 -1.19 -11.68
C SER A 52 -8.23 -1.94 -12.97
N LYS A 53 -8.23 -1.22 -14.11
CA LYS A 53 -8.53 -1.79 -15.42
C LYS A 53 -7.46 -2.82 -15.80
N ALA A 54 -7.89 -3.96 -16.33
CA ALA A 54 -6.97 -4.91 -16.94
C ALA A 54 -6.45 -4.33 -18.26
N LEU A 55 -5.22 -3.83 -18.23
CA LEU A 55 -4.48 -3.46 -19.43
C LEU A 55 -3.62 -4.65 -19.89
N PRO A 56 -3.20 -4.69 -21.16
CA PRO A 56 -2.17 -5.60 -21.62
C PRO A 56 -0.85 -5.40 -20.86
N PRO A 57 -0.01 -6.44 -20.67
CA PRO A 57 1.27 -6.33 -19.94
C PRO A 57 2.25 -5.29 -20.49
N GLU A 58 2.13 -4.94 -21.77
CA GLU A 58 2.95 -3.95 -22.45
C GLU A 58 2.49 -2.49 -22.27
N GLU A 59 1.28 -2.26 -21.73
CA GLU A 59 0.75 -0.93 -21.47
C GLU A 59 1.09 -0.46 -20.04
N ASP A 60 1.56 0.77 -19.92
CA ASP A 60 1.98 1.36 -18.64
C ASP A 60 0.80 2.00 -17.90
N GLU A 61 0.41 1.43 -16.76
CA GLU A 61 -0.69 1.99 -15.96
C GLU A 61 -0.41 3.41 -15.45
N PHE A 62 0.86 3.82 -15.30
CA PHE A 62 1.16 5.20 -14.89
C PHE A 62 0.70 6.21 -15.95
N GLU A 63 0.99 5.92 -17.22
CA GLU A 63 0.56 6.75 -18.34
C GLU A 63 -0.96 6.73 -18.48
N TYR A 64 -1.57 5.54 -18.38
CA TYR A 64 -3.02 5.40 -18.49
C TYR A 64 -3.80 6.12 -17.37
N ALA A 65 -3.31 6.03 -16.13
CA ALA A 65 -3.92 6.67 -14.97
C ALA A 65 -3.56 8.17 -14.83
N GLY A 66 -2.65 8.68 -15.67
CA GLY A 66 -2.25 10.09 -15.69
C GLY A 66 -1.42 10.51 -14.48
N VAL A 67 -0.58 9.61 -13.95
CA VAL A 67 0.28 9.86 -12.78
C VAL A 67 1.76 9.86 -13.17
N THR A 68 2.57 10.61 -12.43
CA THR A 68 3.99 10.77 -12.76
C THR A 68 4.82 9.69 -12.07
N LYS A 69 5.69 9.04 -12.85
CA LYS A 69 6.73 8.15 -12.32
C LYS A 69 7.80 8.96 -11.60
N GLU A 70 8.12 8.55 -10.37
CA GLU A 70 9.27 9.02 -9.61
C GLU A 70 10.14 7.83 -9.23
N ALA A 71 11.46 7.91 -9.46
CA ALA A 71 12.35 6.78 -9.19
C ALA A 71 12.42 6.46 -7.69
N CYS A 72 12.46 5.17 -7.38
CA CYS A 72 12.75 4.66 -6.05
C CYS A 72 14.25 4.77 -5.71
N ILE A 73 14.59 4.67 -4.43
CA ILE A 73 15.97 4.68 -3.93
C ILE A 73 16.54 3.26 -3.86
N GLU A 74 15.81 2.33 -3.25
CA GLU A 74 16.21 0.94 -3.01
C GLU A 74 15.56 -0.01 -4.02
N ALA A 75 14.25 0.15 -4.27
CA ALA A 75 13.52 -0.69 -5.21
C ALA A 75 13.89 -0.36 -6.67
N PRO A 76 14.03 -1.37 -7.55
CA PRO A 76 14.32 -1.19 -8.98
C PRO A 76 13.06 -0.82 -9.77
N GLY A 77 12.36 0.26 -9.36
CA GLY A 77 11.07 0.67 -9.92
C GLY A 77 10.73 2.14 -9.69
N TYR A 78 9.45 2.46 -9.85
CA TYR A 78 8.92 3.81 -9.71
C TYR A 78 7.79 3.88 -8.67
N ARG A 79 7.75 4.98 -7.92
CA ARG A 79 6.64 5.41 -7.07
C ARG A 79 5.78 6.46 -7.77
N VAL A 80 4.55 6.61 -7.32
CA VAL A 80 3.59 7.62 -7.80
C VAL A 80 3.95 8.95 -7.17
N LYS A 81 4.54 9.87 -7.94
CA LYS A 81 5.05 11.16 -7.44
C LYS A 81 4.01 11.96 -6.64
N GLU A 82 2.76 11.90 -7.07
CA GLU A 82 1.64 12.64 -6.49
C GLU A 82 1.15 12.06 -5.15
N SER A 83 1.51 10.82 -4.81
CA SER A 83 1.20 10.24 -3.51
C SER A 83 2.09 10.89 -2.44
N PRO A 84 1.56 11.28 -1.27
CA PRO A 84 2.36 11.95 -0.24
C PRO A 84 3.17 10.98 0.63
N VAL A 85 2.87 9.69 0.58
CA VAL A 85 3.57 8.64 1.34
C VAL A 85 3.82 7.43 0.47
N HIS A 86 5.03 6.87 0.56
CA HIS A 86 5.42 5.67 -0.18
C HIS A 86 6.25 4.73 0.68
N PHE A 87 6.06 3.44 0.47
CA PHE A 87 6.92 2.40 1.04
C PHE A 87 7.55 1.61 -0.09
N GLU A 88 8.88 1.55 -0.10
CA GLU A 88 9.62 0.59 -0.92
C GLU A 88 9.77 -0.69 -0.12
N CYS A 89 9.25 -1.78 -0.67
CA CYS A 89 9.08 -3.03 0.05
C CYS A 89 9.86 -4.14 -0.61
N GLU A 90 10.80 -4.73 0.14
CA GLU A 90 11.45 -5.98 -0.24
C GLU A 90 10.46 -7.12 -0.09
N TYR A 91 10.27 -7.90 -1.14
CA TYR A 91 9.46 -9.10 -1.13
C TYR A 91 10.04 -10.13 -0.15
N VAL A 92 9.16 -10.69 0.68
CA VAL A 92 9.52 -11.74 1.65
C VAL A 92 8.95 -13.08 1.22
N GLN A 93 7.64 -13.16 0.98
CA GLN A 93 6.96 -14.38 0.54
C GLN A 93 5.55 -14.09 0.00
N THR A 94 5.05 -15.01 -0.81
CA THR A 94 3.65 -15.11 -1.21
C THR A 94 3.01 -16.33 -0.55
N ILE A 95 1.86 -16.13 0.08
CA ILE A 95 1.01 -17.22 0.57
C ILE A 95 -0.18 -17.36 -0.38
N CYS A 96 -0.25 -18.49 -1.09
CA CYS A 96 -1.35 -18.79 -2.00
C CYS A 96 -2.49 -19.48 -1.24
N ILE A 97 -3.65 -18.83 -1.16
CA ILE A 97 -4.84 -19.36 -0.50
C ILE A 97 -5.78 -19.95 -1.56
N PRO A 98 -6.12 -21.25 -1.49
CA PRO A 98 -7.07 -21.84 -2.41
C PRO A 98 -8.48 -21.28 -2.16
N THR A 99 -9.26 -21.11 -3.22
CA THR A 99 -10.67 -20.73 -3.11
C THR A 99 -11.58 -21.96 -3.25
N GLY A 100 -12.91 -21.73 -3.26
CA GLY A 100 -13.88 -22.79 -3.55
C GLY A 100 -13.90 -23.24 -5.01
N ASP A 101 -13.21 -22.52 -5.89
CA ASP A 101 -13.01 -22.88 -7.29
C ASP A 101 -11.64 -23.58 -7.45
N PRO A 102 -11.58 -24.80 -8.03
CA PRO A 102 -10.36 -25.62 -8.09
C PRO A 102 -9.15 -24.97 -8.76
N VAL A 103 -9.34 -23.91 -9.54
CA VAL A 103 -8.30 -23.27 -10.34
C VAL A 103 -7.96 -21.85 -9.90
N SER A 104 -8.69 -21.27 -8.94
CA SER A 104 -8.42 -19.90 -8.49
C SER A 104 -7.86 -19.81 -7.07
N THR A 105 -6.87 -18.93 -6.89
CA THR A 105 -6.26 -18.60 -5.60
C THR A 105 -6.34 -17.10 -5.29
N VAL A 106 -6.18 -16.80 -3.99
CA VAL A 106 -5.85 -15.45 -3.51
C VAL A 106 -4.40 -15.46 -3.06
N ASP A 107 -3.58 -14.60 -3.65
CA ASP A 107 -2.17 -14.47 -3.32
C ASP A 107 -1.98 -13.36 -2.28
N ILE A 108 -1.48 -13.71 -1.10
CA ILE A 108 -1.11 -12.76 -0.05
C ILE A 108 0.39 -12.52 -0.16
N VAL A 109 0.78 -11.35 -0.64
CA VAL A 109 2.17 -10.94 -0.79
C VAL A 109 2.60 -10.17 0.45
N ILE A 110 3.68 -10.60 1.09
CA ILE A 110 4.25 -9.99 2.29
C ILE A 110 5.59 -9.36 1.92
N GLY A 111 5.82 -8.12 2.36
CA GLY A 111 7.08 -7.41 2.17
C GLY A 111 7.57 -6.67 3.40
N ARG A 112 8.89 -6.54 3.50
CA ARG A 112 9.60 -5.72 4.49
C ARG A 112 9.75 -4.31 3.93
N VAL A 113 9.33 -3.30 4.68
CA VAL A 113 9.52 -1.89 4.30
C VAL A 113 11.01 -1.56 4.48
N ALA A 114 11.70 -1.32 3.38
CA ALA A 114 13.12 -0.96 3.36
C ALA A 114 13.33 0.56 3.40
N GLN A 115 12.48 1.31 2.69
CA GLN A 115 12.55 2.77 2.62
C GLN A 115 11.15 3.37 2.72
N VAL A 116 11.04 4.45 3.51
CA VAL A 116 9.82 5.25 3.64
C VAL A 116 10.07 6.64 3.05
N HIS A 117 9.12 7.11 2.24
CA HIS A 117 9.09 8.47 1.70
C HIS A 117 7.84 9.17 2.21
N ILE A 118 8.00 10.39 2.72
CA ILE A 118 6.89 11.22 3.18
C ILE A 118 7.15 12.64 2.69
N ASP A 119 6.14 13.29 2.07
CA ASP A 119 6.21 14.72 1.77
C ASP A 119 6.21 15.51 3.09
N ASP A 120 7.25 16.31 3.34
CA ASP A 120 7.37 17.14 4.54
C ASP A 120 6.13 18.00 4.82
N LYS A 121 5.38 18.39 3.80
CA LYS A 121 4.14 19.19 3.93
C LYS A 121 3.03 18.47 4.67
N VAL A 122 3.08 17.14 4.75
CA VAL A 122 2.08 16.33 5.45
C VAL A 122 2.58 15.83 6.80
N ILE A 123 3.72 16.33 7.27
CA ILE A 123 4.26 16.07 8.61
C ILE A 123 3.93 17.27 9.50
N LEU A 124 3.22 17.01 10.59
CA LEU A 124 2.93 18.00 11.62
C LEU A 124 4.18 18.30 12.45
N ASP A 125 4.21 19.45 13.13
CA ASP A 125 5.32 19.87 14.01
C ASP A 125 5.65 18.85 15.12
N ASN A 126 4.70 18.00 15.49
CA ASN A 126 4.88 16.94 16.49
C ASN A 126 5.40 15.61 15.90
N GLY A 127 5.77 15.59 14.62
CA GLY A 127 6.26 14.43 13.88
C GLY A 127 5.18 13.45 13.42
N LYS A 128 3.88 13.70 13.68
CA LYS A 128 2.78 12.85 13.20
C LYS A 128 2.36 13.27 11.79
N LEU A 129 1.76 12.34 11.04
CA LEU A 129 1.16 12.66 9.75
C LEU A 129 -0.10 13.50 9.92
N ASP A 130 -0.25 14.54 9.11
CA ASP A 130 -1.49 15.30 8.95
C ASP A 130 -2.47 14.52 8.06
N ILE A 131 -3.09 13.49 8.64
CA ILE A 131 -4.05 12.64 7.93
C ILE A 131 -5.24 13.44 7.38
N LYS A 132 -5.67 14.53 8.06
CA LYS A 132 -6.78 15.37 7.57
C LYS A 132 -6.40 16.11 6.29
N SER A 133 -5.16 16.59 6.19
CA SER A 133 -4.63 17.21 4.97
C SER A 133 -4.44 16.18 3.85
N ILE A 134 -3.91 15.00 4.17
CA ILE A 134 -3.65 13.91 3.20
C ILE A 134 -4.96 13.40 2.56
N LYS A 135 -6.05 13.33 3.32
CA LYS A 135 -7.34 12.76 2.90
C LYS A 135 -7.20 11.35 2.29
N PRO A 136 -6.66 10.35 3.01
CA PRO A 136 -6.64 8.98 2.52
C PRO A 136 -8.04 8.48 2.17
N ILE A 137 -8.13 7.64 1.14
CA ILE A 137 -9.38 6.95 0.79
C ILE A 137 -9.36 5.50 1.27
N ALA A 138 -10.55 4.96 1.56
CA ALA A 138 -10.73 3.55 1.89
C ALA A 138 -11.91 2.97 1.11
N ARG A 139 -11.79 1.72 0.69
CA ARG A 139 -12.87 0.97 0.03
C ARG A 139 -13.82 0.41 1.10
N LEU A 140 -15.12 0.65 0.95
CA LEU A 140 -16.15 0.19 1.90
C LEU A 140 -16.83 -1.13 1.49
N GLY A 141 -16.56 -1.59 0.27
CA GLY A 141 -17.28 -2.69 -0.39
C GLY A 141 -18.07 -2.18 -1.59
N TYR A 142 -18.57 -3.09 -2.44
CA TYR A 142 -19.21 -2.75 -3.72
C TYR A 142 -18.36 -1.74 -4.49
N TYR A 143 -18.92 -0.64 -4.98
CA TYR A 143 -18.20 0.47 -5.61
C TYR A 143 -18.01 1.67 -4.67
N ASP A 144 -18.31 1.51 -3.38
CA ASP A 144 -18.35 2.61 -2.44
C ASP A 144 -16.97 2.87 -1.82
N TYR A 145 -16.59 4.14 -1.81
CA TYR A 145 -15.38 4.63 -1.17
C TYR A 145 -15.73 5.67 -0.12
N THR A 146 -14.88 5.77 0.90
CA THR A 146 -14.88 6.87 1.85
C THR A 146 -13.56 7.63 1.78
N VAL A 147 -13.59 8.86 2.29
CA VAL A 147 -12.42 9.70 2.50
C VAL A 147 -12.31 10.02 3.98
N VAL A 148 -11.10 9.93 4.53
CA VAL A 148 -10.82 10.23 5.93
C VAL A 148 -10.75 11.75 6.12
N ASN A 149 -11.85 12.36 6.55
CA ASN A 149 -11.93 13.79 6.88
C ASN A 149 -11.95 14.06 8.40
N GLU A 150 -12.25 13.03 9.20
CA GLU A 150 -12.36 13.15 10.65
C GLU A 150 -11.46 12.14 11.36
N ILE A 151 -10.88 12.59 12.48
CA ILE A 151 -9.94 11.84 13.29
C ILE A 151 -10.31 12.07 14.75
N PHE A 152 -10.27 11.01 15.53
CA PHE A 152 -10.41 11.06 16.99
C PHE A 152 -9.37 10.14 17.61
N GLU A 153 -8.92 10.48 18.82
CA GLU A 153 -7.91 9.71 19.54
C GLU A 153 -8.59 8.67 20.44
N MET A 154 -8.10 7.43 20.40
CA MET A 154 -8.47 6.37 21.33
C MET A 154 -7.21 5.70 21.86
N LYS A 155 -6.98 5.80 23.17
CA LYS A 155 -5.86 5.11 23.83
C LYS A 155 -6.31 3.76 24.36
N ALA A 156 -5.44 2.76 24.27
CA ALA A 156 -5.68 1.46 24.86
C ALA A 156 -5.93 1.61 26.39
N PRO A 157 -7.02 1.02 26.92
CA PRO A 157 -7.31 1.12 28.34
C PRO A 157 -6.23 0.38 29.14
N SER A 158 -5.80 0.98 30.25
CA SER A 158 -4.83 0.39 31.19
C SER A 158 -3.43 0.07 30.64
N ALA A 159 -3.07 0.60 29.47
CA ALA A 159 -1.73 0.44 28.93
C ALA A 159 -0.70 1.25 29.75
N SER A 160 0.46 0.65 30.00
CA SER A 160 1.61 1.32 30.59
C SER A 160 2.14 2.42 29.66
N LYS A 161 2.98 3.31 30.17
CA LYS A 161 3.61 4.35 29.33
C LYS A 161 4.48 3.73 28.24
N GLU A 162 5.15 2.63 28.57
CA GLU A 162 6.01 1.87 27.67
C GLU A 162 5.17 1.19 26.58
N GLU A 163 4.03 0.60 26.93
CA GLU A 163 3.09 -0.01 25.98
C GLU A 163 2.51 1.05 25.02
N LEU A 164 2.13 2.21 25.54
CA LEU A 164 1.66 3.33 24.72
C LEU A 164 2.76 3.86 23.79
N ALA A 165 4.01 3.94 24.25
CA ALA A 165 5.14 4.36 23.42
C ALA A 165 5.42 3.36 22.28
N GLY A 166 5.37 2.06 22.57
CA GLY A 166 5.52 1.02 21.56
C GLY A 166 4.39 1.02 20.52
N LEU A 167 3.15 1.30 20.94
CA LEU A 167 2.01 1.46 20.03
C LEU A 167 2.13 2.67 19.11
N GLU A 168 2.86 3.71 19.53
CA GLU A 168 3.21 4.85 18.68
C GLU A 168 4.44 4.58 17.77
N GLY A 169 5.05 3.40 17.85
CA GLY A 169 6.25 3.06 17.10
C GLY A 169 7.50 3.84 17.54
N ARG A 170 7.53 4.31 18.80
CA ARG A 170 8.71 4.97 19.38
C ARG A 170 9.70 3.92 19.88
N ASN A 171 10.98 4.10 19.57
CA ASN A 171 12.06 3.35 20.19
C ASN A 171 12.16 3.70 21.69
N PHE A 172 12.55 2.72 22.49
CA PHE A 172 12.86 2.91 23.90
C PHE A 172 14.31 3.41 24.06
N ASP A 173 14.58 4.64 23.62
CA ASP A 173 15.84 5.36 23.92
C ASP A 173 15.59 6.52 24.89
#